data_AF-A0A373P7W5-F1
#
_entry.id   AF-A0A373P7W5-F1
#
_cell.length_a   1.000
_cell.length_b   1.000
_cell.length_c   1.000
_cell.angle_alpha   90.00
_cell.angle_beta   90.00
_cell.angle_gamma   90.00
#
_symmetry.space_group_name_H-M   'P 1'
#
loop_
_entity.id
_entity.type
_entity.pdbx_description
1 polymer ?
#
loop_
_entity_poly.entity_id
_entity_poly.type
_entity_poly.pdbx_seq_one_letter_code
_entity_poly.pdbx_strand_id
1 'polypeptide(L)'
;MSINGTLAFVILWIVNALIALVYLLVGIFLYVPACDLKREQGEEIQYDNRRAFFIRFIVMVLCPVVGPAFFLCSYLIYKTVFRQAVDLEDVIFSKERVQTHLKADEERERNMAPLEESLAVSDKRNMRMLMLNVIRGDMQKSLESITMALNSEDSETSHYAASVLRDELNDFRSNVQKMYTQMQQETETETECEEMLIDYMNRILSQKIFTTMEQTKYVNMLEEAAESLYQKNGARITADRYEGLCLKLLDLKKIPETEKWCMRLARQHGNALAAYTCRLKLYFTMGEKEKFFEVLQELKESDIIIDNETLELIRIFS
;
A
#
# COMPACT_ATOMS: atom_id res chain seq x y z
N MET A 1 -10.51 8.48 68.15
CA MET A 1 -10.00 8.06 66.82
C MET A 1 -9.70 6.58 66.93
N SER A 2 -10.53 5.70 66.36
CA SER A 2 -10.50 4.27 66.69
C SER A 2 -9.24 3.60 66.11
N ILE A 3 -8.49 2.94 66.99
CA ILE A 3 -7.31 2.11 66.65
C ILE A 3 -7.67 1.06 65.59
N ASN A 4 -8.94 0.64 65.54
CA ASN A 4 -9.46 -0.30 64.55
C ASN A 4 -9.51 0.27 63.12
N GLY A 5 -9.71 1.58 62.95
CA GLY A 5 -9.78 2.20 61.63
C GLY A 5 -8.41 2.34 60.94
N THR A 6 -7.38 2.66 61.72
CA THR A 6 -5.99 2.72 61.21
C THR A 6 -5.45 1.33 60.91
N LEU A 7 -5.76 0.33 61.74
CA LEU A 7 -5.34 -1.05 61.52
C LEU A 7 -6.01 -1.66 60.28
N ALA A 8 -7.31 -1.38 60.06
CA ALA A 8 -8.03 -1.77 58.85
C ALA A 8 -7.44 -1.13 57.58
N PHE A 9 -7.05 0.15 57.65
CA PHE A 9 -6.42 0.85 56.53
C PHE A 9 -5.06 0.25 56.15
N VAL A 10 -4.22 -0.08 57.16
CA VAL A 10 -2.91 -0.72 56.93
C VAL A 10 -3.08 -2.13 56.36
N ILE A 11 -4.03 -2.92 56.87
CA ILE A 11 -4.32 -4.26 56.33
C ILE A 11 -4.76 -4.16 54.87
N LEU A 12 -5.67 -3.22 54.53
CA LEU A 12 -6.14 -3.01 53.16
C LEU A 12 -4.98 -2.63 52.22
N TRP A 13 -4.06 -1.79 52.68
CA TRP A 13 -2.86 -1.41 51.93
C TRP A 13 -1.93 -2.60 51.67
N ILE A 14 -1.68 -3.43 52.68
CA ILE A 14 -0.83 -4.63 52.55
C ILE A 14 -1.45 -5.62 51.57
N VAL A 15 -2.77 -5.84 51.67
CA VAL A 15 -3.50 -6.74 50.76
C VAL A 15 -3.47 -6.21 49.32
N ASN A 16 -3.68 -4.91 49.10
CA ASN A 16 -3.61 -4.29 47.77
C ASN A 16 -2.19 -4.35 47.18
N ALA A 17 -1.16 -4.13 48.00
CA ALA A 17 0.23 -4.26 47.57
C ALA A 17 0.59 -5.69 47.18
N LEU A 18 0.09 -6.70 47.92
CA LEU A 18 0.23 -8.11 47.57
C LEU A 18 -0.46 -8.45 46.23
N ILE A 19 -1.68 -7.95 46.01
CA ILE A 19 -2.41 -8.17 44.75
C ILE A 19 -1.68 -7.52 43.57
N ALA A 20 -1.18 -6.30 43.73
CA ALA A 20 -0.40 -5.61 42.70
C ALA A 20 0.91 -6.35 42.39
N LEU A 21 1.58 -6.89 43.41
CA LEU A 21 2.80 -7.67 43.25
C LEU A 21 2.54 -8.96 42.47
N VAL A 22 1.46 -9.68 42.78
CA VAL A 22 1.04 -10.88 42.05
C VAL A 22 0.71 -10.54 40.59
N TYR A 23 0.00 -9.42 40.33
CA TYR A 23 -0.30 -8.97 38.97
C TYR A 23 0.97 -8.67 38.16
N LEU A 24 1.96 -8.01 38.76
CA LEU A 24 3.24 -7.74 38.11
C LEU A 24 4.03 -9.02 37.82
N LEU A 25 4.07 -9.96 38.77
CA LEU A 25 4.76 -11.24 38.60
C LEU A 25 4.10 -12.08 37.51
N VAL A 26 2.76 -12.21 37.50
CA VAL A 26 2.03 -12.94 36.46
C VAL A 26 2.20 -12.27 35.10
N GLY A 27 2.14 -10.94 35.04
CA GLY A 27 2.37 -10.18 33.82
C GLY A 27 3.76 -10.45 33.22
N ILE A 28 4.81 -10.33 34.02
CA ILE A 28 6.21 -10.47 33.55
C ILE A 28 6.61 -11.93 33.29
N PHE A 29 6.23 -12.86 34.17
CA PHE A 29 6.72 -14.26 34.11
C PHE A 29 5.82 -15.23 33.37
N LEU A 30 4.52 -14.93 33.18
CA LEU A 30 3.60 -15.82 32.46
C LEU A 30 3.09 -15.19 31.17
N TYR A 31 2.64 -13.93 31.21
CA TYR A 31 2.04 -13.28 30.04
C TYR A 31 3.09 -12.93 28.97
N VAL A 32 4.24 -12.34 29.36
CA VAL A 32 5.32 -12.03 28.40
C VAL A 32 5.86 -13.27 27.68
N PRO A 33 6.27 -14.36 28.37
CA PRO A 33 6.81 -15.53 27.67
C PRO A 33 5.73 -16.32 26.90
N ALA A 34 4.47 -16.33 27.34
CA ALA A 34 3.39 -16.94 26.56
C ALA A 34 3.07 -16.17 25.27
N CYS A 35 3.18 -14.84 25.30
CA CYS A 35 3.03 -14.00 24.11
C CYS A 35 4.24 -14.09 23.17
N ASP A 36 5.46 -14.23 23.69
CA ASP A 36 6.65 -14.48 22.86
C ASP A 36 6.54 -15.84 22.12
N LEU A 37 5.92 -16.86 22.73
CA LEU A 37 5.65 -18.15 22.08
C LEU A 37 4.56 -18.05 20.99
N LYS A 38 3.53 -17.21 21.19
CA LYS A 38 2.48 -16.97 20.19
C LYS A 38 2.95 -16.10 19.03
N ARG A 39 3.99 -15.28 19.24
CA ARG A 39 4.67 -14.52 18.19
C ARG A 39 5.38 -15.43 17.17
N GLU A 40 5.89 -16.59 17.59
CA GLU A 40 6.41 -17.61 16.67
C GLU A 40 5.30 -18.27 15.82
N GLN A 41 4.04 -18.14 16.24
CA GLN A 41 2.86 -18.71 15.56
C GLN A 41 2.08 -17.69 14.72
N GLY A 42 2.56 -16.44 14.61
CA GLY A 42 2.01 -15.45 13.68
C GLY A 42 0.75 -14.69 14.13
N GLU A 43 0.33 -14.78 15.40
CA GLU A 43 -0.77 -13.95 15.93
C GLU A 43 -0.23 -12.58 16.41
N GLU A 44 -0.56 -11.48 15.72
CA GLU A 44 -0.25 -10.11 16.20
C GLU A 44 -1.17 -9.73 17.38
N ILE A 45 -0.76 -10.10 18.59
CA ILE A 45 -1.39 -9.60 19.80
C ILE A 45 -0.76 -8.24 20.13
N GLN A 46 -1.59 -7.18 20.21
CA GLN A 46 -1.16 -5.85 20.62
C GLN A 46 -0.54 -5.90 22.02
N TYR A 47 0.78 -5.86 22.09
CA TYR A 47 1.54 -6.11 23.31
C TYR A 47 1.80 -4.82 24.09
N ASP A 48 1.40 -4.80 25.36
CA ASP A 48 1.83 -3.77 26.29
C ASP A 48 3.28 -4.05 26.73
N ASN A 49 4.17 -3.12 26.40
CA ASN A 49 5.60 -3.24 26.67
C ASN A 49 5.86 -3.54 28.17
N ARG A 50 6.96 -4.21 28.55
CA ARG A 50 7.26 -4.52 29.98
C ARG A 50 7.14 -3.27 30.88
N ARG A 51 7.47 -2.11 30.32
CA ARG A 51 7.35 -0.79 30.94
C ARG A 51 5.91 -0.41 31.30
N ALA A 52 4.92 -0.79 30.50
CA ALA A 52 3.51 -0.52 30.77
C ALA A 52 3.04 -1.29 32.01
N PHE A 53 3.42 -2.56 32.18
CA PHE A 53 3.12 -3.32 33.40
C PHE A 53 3.74 -2.69 34.65
N PHE A 54 4.99 -2.21 34.55
CA PHE A 54 5.63 -1.47 35.65
C PHE A 54 4.92 -0.14 35.98
N ILE A 55 4.50 0.62 34.97
CA ILE A 55 3.75 1.87 35.19
C ILE A 55 2.39 1.59 35.85
N ARG A 56 1.67 0.55 35.39
CA ARG A 56 0.39 0.14 35.98
C ARG A 56 0.55 -0.34 37.43
N PHE A 57 1.63 -1.05 37.74
CA PHE A 57 1.97 -1.45 39.10
C PHE A 57 2.19 -0.24 40.02
N ILE A 58 2.98 0.75 39.58
CA ILE A 58 3.22 1.98 40.35
C ILE A 58 1.90 2.70 40.64
N VAL A 59 1.00 2.78 39.66
CA VAL A 59 -0.32 3.40 39.83
C VAL A 59 -1.21 2.61 40.80
N MET A 60 -1.21 1.26 40.74
CA MET A 60 -1.99 0.41 41.65
C MET A 60 -1.49 0.47 43.11
N VAL A 61 -0.19 0.70 43.31
CA VAL A 61 0.41 0.88 44.65
C VAL A 61 0.11 2.27 45.21
N LEU A 62 0.18 3.32 44.38
CA LEU A 62 -0.07 4.71 44.81
C LEU A 62 -1.55 4.99 45.12
N CYS A 63 -2.48 4.30 44.44
CA CYS A 63 -3.91 4.53 44.59
C CYS A 63 -4.67 3.21 44.88
N PRO A 64 -4.78 2.80 46.16
CA PRO A 64 -5.53 1.61 46.52
C PRO A 64 -7.01 1.79 46.13
N VAL A 65 -7.63 0.70 45.64
CA VAL A 65 -9.04 0.62 45.19
C VAL A 65 -9.34 1.33 43.86
N VAL A 66 -8.95 2.59 43.68
CA VAL A 66 -9.29 3.36 42.45
C VAL A 66 -8.51 2.88 41.23
N GLY A 67 -7.23 2.52 41.40
CA GLY A 67 -6.40 2.00 40.30
C GLY A 67 -6.97 0.72 39.69
N PRO A 68 -7.20 -0.35 40.49
CA PRO A 68 -7.82 -1.58 39.99
C PRO A 68 -9.20 -1.35 39.38
N ALA A 69 -10.05 -0.51 40.00
CA ALA A 69 -11.38 -0.20 39.46
C ALA A 69 -11.31 0.54 38.11
N PHE A 70 -10.37 1.47 37.93
CA PHE A 70 -10.15 2.17 36.66
C PHE A 70 -9.70 1.21 35.55
N PHE A 71 -8.76 0.30 35.85
CA PHE A 71 -8.32 -0.72 34.88
C PHE A 71 -9.43 -1.72 34.54
N LEU A 72 -10.24 -2.13 35.52
CA LEU A 72 -11.37 -3.04 35.29
C LEU A 72 -12.45 -2.36 34.45
N CYS A 73 -12.81 -1.11 34.76
CA CYS A 73 -13.79 -0.33 34.00
C CYS A 73 -13.31 -0.05 32.57
N SER A 74 -12.04 0.33 32.38
CA SER A 74 -11.47 0.52 31.04
C SER A 74 -11.42 -0.78 30.23
N TYR A 75 -11.08 -1.91 30.87
CA TYR A 75 -11.13 -3.22 30.21
C TYR A 75 -12.56 -3.62 29.83
N LEU A 76 -13.54 -3.37 30.70
CA LEU A 76 -14.94 -3.64 30.41
C LEU A 76 -15.47 -2.75 29.28
N ILE A 77 -15.17 -1.44 29.32
CA ILE A 77 -15.54 -0.49 28.25
C ILE A 77 -14.88 -0.88 26.92
N TYR A 78 -13.59 -1.24 26.92
CA TYR A 78 -12.92 -1.76 25.74
C TYR A 78 -13.64 -3.01 25.22
N LYS A 79 -13.92 -3.98 26.08
CA LYS A 79 -14.58 -5.23 25.69
C LYS A 79 -16.03 -5.06 25.25
N THR A 80 -16.77 -4.06 25.74
CA THR A 80 -18.18 -3.82 25.39
C THR A 80 -18.35 -2.87 24.21
N VAL A 81 -17.48 -1.87 24.04
CA VAL A 81 -17.59 -0.84 23.00
C VAL A 81 -16.81 -1.22 21.73
N PHE A 82 -15.64 -1.86 21.84
CA PHE A 82 -14.89 -2.36 20.67
C PHE A 82 -15.41 -3.69 20.12
N ARG A 83 -16.34 -4.37 20.80
CA ARG A 83 -17.03 -5.53 20.22
C ARG A 83 -17.98 -5.18 19.08
N GLN A 84 -18.29 -3.89 18.90
CA GLN A 84 -19.25 -3.42 17.89
C GLN A 84 -18.63 -2.48 16.85
N ALA A 85 -17.35 -2.14 17.01
CA ALA A 85 -16.57 -1.46 15.98
C ALA A 85 -15.14 -2.00 16.08
N VAL A 86 -14.74 -2.77 15.07
CA VAL A 86 -13.39 -3.06 14.58
C VAL A 86 -13.30 -4.52 14.15
N ASP A 87 -13.86 -4.76 12.97
CA ASP A 87 -13.31 -5.70 12.00
C ASP A 87 -12.42 -4.88 11.05
N LEU A 88 -11.37 -4.26 11.62
CA LEU A 88 -10.41 -3.41 10.88
C LEU A 88 -8.98 -4.00 10.91
N GLU A 89 -8.83 -5.30 11.19
CA GLU A 89 -7.50 -5.93 11.26
C GLU A 89 -7.28 -7.00 10.18
N ASP A 90 -8.23 -7.22 9.26
CA ASP A 90 -7.99 -8.03 8.06
C ASP A 90 -7.58 -7.18 6.82
N VAL A 91 -7.43 -5.85 6.99
CA VAL A 91 -6.86 -4.96 5.95
C VAL A 91 -6.04 -3.81 6.57
N ILE A 92 -5.23 -4.09 7.58
CA ILE A 92 -4.06 -3.24 7.83
C ILE A 92 -2.91 -3.93 7.11
N PHE A 93 -2.71 -3.47 5.87
CA PHE A 93 -1.51 -3.62 5.07
C PHE A 93 -0.32 -4.04 5.94
N SER A 94 0.03 -5.32 5.87
CA SER A 94 1.40 -5.72 6.06
C SER A 94 2.21 -4.81 5.15
N LYS A 95 3.01 -3.94 5.77
CA LYS A 95 4.13 -3.29 5.11
C LYS A 95 5.26 -4.31 4.93
N GLU A 96 4.88 -5.52 4.55
CA GLU A 96 5.72 -6.47 3.87
C GLU A 96 5.54 -6.12 2.41
N ARG A 97 6.65 -5.84 1.75
CA ARG A 97 6.66 -5.52 0.34
C ARG A 97 6.26 -6.80 -0.41
N VAL A 98 4.97 -7.12 -0.45
CA VAL A 98 4.42 -8.09 -1.36
C VAL A 98 4.67 -7.51 -2.74
N GLN A 99 5.71 -8.01 -3.40
CA GLN A 99 5.76 -8.01 -4.85
C GLN A 99 4.49 -8.75 -5.27
N THR A 100 3.42 -7.99 -5.49
CA THR A 100 2.37 -8.42 -6.39
C THR A 100 3.09 -8.62 -7.71
N HIS A 101 3.45 -9.87 -8.01
CA HIS A 101 3.54 -10.32 -9.38
C HIS A 101 2.20 -9.90 -9.99
N LEU A 102 2.23 -8.79 -10.72
CA LEU A 102 1.17 -8.43 -11.65
C LEU A 102 1.10 -9.63 -12.58
N LYS A 103 0.00 -10.37 -12.44
CA LYS A 103 -0.32 -11.50 -13.28
C LYS A 103 -0.11 -11.04 -14.71
N ALA A 104 0.71 -11.79 -15.44
CA ALA A 104 0.94 -11.58 -16.84
C ALA A 104 -0.41 -11.46 -17.55
N ASP A 105 -0.56 -10.39 -18.31
CA ASP A 105 -1.64 -10.25 -19.29
C ASP A 105 -1.55 -11.48 -20.22
N GLU A 106 -2.58 -12.33 -20.15
CA GLU A 106 -2.55 -13.74 -20.58
C GLU A 106 -2.64 -13.93 -22.11
N GLU A 107 -2.55 -12.86 -22.90
CA GLU A 107 -2.75 -12.92 -24.35
C GLU A 107 -1.48 -12.82 -25.21
N ARG A 108 -0.27 -12.89 -24.63
CA ARG A 108 0.95 -12.94 -25.46
C ARG A 108 2.05 -13.89 -24.99
N GLU A 109 1.69 -15.12 -24.69
CA GLU A 109 2.64 -16.23 -24.60
C GLU A 109 2.55 -17.16 -25.81
N ARG A 110 3.39 -16.94 -26.83
CA ARG A 110 4.03 -18.03 -27.56
C ARG A 110 5.44 -17.61 -27.96
N ASN A 111 6.42 -18.33 -27.39
CA ASN A 111 7.86 -18.24 -27.59
C ASN A 111 8.62 -17.33 -26.61
N MET A 112 8.67 -17.72 -25.34
CA MET A 112 9.87 -17.57 -24.51
C MET A 112 9.76 -18.57 -23.34
N ALA A 113 10.82 -19.32 -23.07
CA ALA A 113 10.90 -20.17 -21.88
C ALA A 113 10.80 -19.28 -20.62
N PRO A 114 10.28 -19.80 -19.49
CA PRO A 114 9.99 -18.97 -18.33
C PRO A 114 11.28 -18.40 -17.77
N LEU A 115 11.36 -17.06 -17.74
CA LEU A 115 12.51 -16.30 -17.23
C LEU A 115 12.80 -16.65 -15.76
N GLU A 116 11.76 -17.00 -15.01
CA GLU A 116 11.76 -17.41 -13.61
C GLU A 116 12.42 -18.78 -13.39
N GLU A 117 12.20 -19.74 -14.29
CA GLU A 117 12.83 -21.07 -14.23
C GLU A 117 14.32 -21.01 -14.54
N SER A 118 14.75 -20.02 -15.34
CA SER A 118 16.16 -19.79 -15.67
C SER A 118 16.93 -19.10 -14.53
N LEU A 119 16.25 -18.32 -13.67
CA LEU A 119 16.81 -17.70 -12.47
C LEU A 119 17.03 -18.70 -11.34
N ALA A 120 16.16 -19.72 -11.24
CA ALA A 120 16.31 -20.81 -10.28
C ALA A 120 17.48 -21.76 -10.61
N VAL A 121 17.95 -21.78 -11.87
CA VAL A 121 19.07 -22.62 -12.31
C VAL A 121 20.34 -21.78 -12.36
N SER A 122 21.11 -21.87 -11.28
CA SER A 122 22.41 -21.24 -11.06
C SER A 122 23.41 -21.50 -12.20
N ASP A 123 23.54 -20.56 -13.15
CA ASP A 123 24.72 -20.52 -14.02
C ASP A 123 25.16 -19.07 -14.28
N LYS A 124 26.32 -18.67 -13.69
CA LYS A 124 26.86 -17.30 -13.69
C LYS A 124 27.02 -16.67 -15.08
N ARG A 125 27.15 -17.48 -16.15
CA ARG A 125 27.23 -17.00 -17.54
C ARG A 125 25.87 -16.65 -18.14
N ASN A 126 24.82 -17.38 -17.78
CA ASN A 126 23.48 -17.17 -18.32
C ASN A 126 22.84 -15.91 -17.73
N MET A 127 23.08 -15.62 -16.45
CA MET A 127 22.62 -14.39 -15.78
C MET A 127 23.17 -13.11 -16.45
N ARG A 128 24.46 -13.10 -16.79
CA ARG A 128 25.12 -11.98 -17.48
C ARG A 128 24.59 -11.79 -18.90
N MET A 129 24.30 -12.87 -19.61
CA MET A 129 23.71 -12.83 -20.96
C MET A 129 22.24 -12.40 -20.92
N LEU A 130 21.50 -12.83 -19.89
CA LEU A 130 20.10 -12.43 -19.65
C LEU A 130 20.00 -10.93 -19.36
N MET A 131 20.83 -10.39 -18.46
CA MET A 131 20.93 -8.96 -18.22
C MET A 131 21.34 -8.19 -19.49
N LEU A 132 22.28 -8.70 -20.28
CA LEU A 132 22.68 -8.08 -21.57
C LEU A 132 21.57 -8.10 -22.64
N ASN A 133 20.69 -9.11 -22.64
CA ASN A 133 19.56 -9.19 -23.55
C ASN A 133 18.39 -8.30 -23.11
N VAL A 134 18.23 -8.15 -21.80
CA VAL A 134 17.26 -7.24 -21.17
C VAL A 134 17.60 -5.77 -21.43
N ILE A 135 18.89 -5.42 -21.49
CA ILE A 135 19.38 -4.07 -21.85
C ILE A 135 19.06 -3.68 -23.31
N ARG A 136 18.68 -4.63 -24.18
CA ARG A 136 18.64 -4.41 -25.64
C ARG A 136 17.30 -4.02 -26.26
N GLY A 137 16.19 -3.88 -25.53
CA GLY A 137 14.96 -3.51 -26.24
C GLY A 137 13.67 -3.20 -25.50
N ASP A 138 13.57 -3.32 -24.17
CA ASP A 138 12.31 -2.97 -23.50
C ASP A 138 12.54 -2.51 -22.05
N MET A 139 12.52 -1.19 -21.83
CA MET A 139 12.82 -0.54 -20.55
C MET A 139 11.92 -1.03 -19.39
N GLN A 140 10.70 -1.48 -19.70
CA GLN A 140 9.75 -1.97 -18.70
C GLN A 140 10.16 -3.33 -18.14
N LYS A 141 10.43 -4.29 -19.02
CA LYS A 141 10.90 -5.63 -18.65
C LYS A 141 12.30 -5.57 -18.04
N SER A 142 13.10 -4.58 -18.44
CA SER A 142 14.41 -4.37 -17.85
C SER A 142 14.34 -3.91 -16.42
N LEU A 143 13.49 -2.94 -16.10
CA LEU A 143 13.46 -2.38 -14.77
C LEU A 143 12.89 -3.36 -13.72
N GLU A 144 11.91 -4.19 -14.10
CA GLU A 144 11.42 -5.30 -13.27
C GLU A 144 12.50 -6.37 -13.04
N SER A 145 13.15 -6.83 -14.12
CA SER A 145 14.24 -7.82 -14.05
C SER A 145 15.44 -7.31 -13.24
N ILE A 146 15.78 -6.03 -13.38
CA ILE A 146 16.84 -5.37 -12.60
C ILE A 146 16.45 -5.31 -11.13
N THR A 147 15.18 -5.01 -10.81
CA THR A 147 14.69 -4.98 -9.43
C THR A 147 14.70 -6.36 -8.79
N MET A 148 14.39 -7.42 -9.54
CA MET A 148 14.56 -8.81 -9.08
C MET A 148 16.03 -9.13 -8.81
N ALA A 149 16.93 -8.77 -9.73
CA ALA A 149 18.38 -8.98 -9.57
C ALA A 149 18.99 -8.18 -8.40
N LEU A 150 18.40 -7.05 -8.02
CA LEU A 150 18.80 -6.28 -6.83
C LEU A 150 18.59 -7.06 -5.52
N ASN A 151 17.61 -7.96 -5.48
CA ASN A 151 17.26 -8.78 -4.32
C ASN A 151 18.00 -10.13 -4.30
N SER A 152 18.97 -10.35 -5.19
CA SER A 152 19.78 -11.57 -5.22
C SER A 152 20.69 -11.70 -3.99
N GLU A 153 20.92 -12.94 -3.54
CA GLU A 153 21.89 -13.25 -2.48
C GLU A 153 23.34 -13.02 -2.91
N ASP A 154 23.63 -13.10 -4.21
CA ASP A 154 24.94 -12.80 -4.78
C ASP A 154 25.21 -11.29 -4.79
N SER A 155 26.16 -10.86 -3.95
CA SER A 155 26.49 -9.45 -3.75
C SER A 155 27.03 -8.76 -5.00
N GLU A 156 27.70 -9.51 -5.90
CA GLU A 156 28.18 -9.01 -7.18
C GLU A 156 27.01 -8.69 -8.12
N THR A 157 26.07 -9.62 -8.29
CA THR A 157 24.84 -9.43 -9.08
C THR A 157 24.00 -8.26 -8.54
N SER A 158 23.80 -8.19 -7.22
CA SER A 158 23.03 -7.11 -6.59
C SER A 158 23.72 -5.74 -6.73
N HIS A 159 25.05 -5.69 -6.67
CA HIS A 159 25.81 -4.46 -6.93
C HIS A 159 25.71 -4.01 -8.40
N TYR A 160 25.77 -4.95 -9.35
CA TYR A 160 25.56 -4.63 -10.77
C TYR A 160 24.12 -4.17 -11.04
N ALA A 161 23.13 -4.86 -10.49
CA ALA A 161 21.73 -4.47 -10.59
C ALA A 161 21.50 -3.05 -10.05
N ALA A 162 22.06 -2.72 -8.88
CA ALA A 162 21.97 -1.38 -8.30
C ALA A 162 22.61 -0.30 -9.20
N SER A 163 23.75 -0.61 -9.83
CA SER A 163 24.45 0.32 -10.72
C SER A 163 23.63 0.61 -11.98
N VAL A 164 23.11 -0.44 -12.62
CA VAL A 164 22.26 -0.32 -13.83
C VAL A 164 20.95 0.38 -13.48
N LEU A 165 20.32 0.01 -12.36
CA LEU A 165 19.09 0.65 -11.90
C LEU A 165 19.27 2.16 -11.73
N ARG A 166 20.38 2.57 -11.11
CA ARG A 166 20.68 3.99 -10.90
C ARG A 166 20.80 4.73 -12.23
N ASP A 167 21.46 4.15 -13.22
CA ASP A 167 21.68 4.78 -14.51
C ASP A 167 20.36 4.88 -15.30
N GLU A 168 19.54 3.82 -15.33
CA GLU A 168 18.19 3.84 -15.92
C GLU A 168 17.27 4.89 -15.26
N LEU A 169 17.30 4.98 -13.93
CA LEU A 169 16.53 6.01 -13.22
C LEU A 169 17.06 7.41 -13.56
N ASN A 170 18.37 7.61 -13.71
CA ASN A 170 18.92 8.90 -14.11
C ASN A 170 18.49 9.31 -15.53
N ASP A 171 18.45 8.35 -16.46
CA ASP A 171 17.95 8.58 -17.82
C ASP A 171 16.47 8.95 -17.79
N PHE A 172 15.66 8.27 -16.97
CA PHE A 172 14.28 8.67 -16.73
C PHE A 172 14.16 10.11 -16.23
N ARG A 173 14.92 10.49 -15.19
CA ARG A 173 14.88 11.85 -14.63
C ARG A 173 15.21 12.90 -15.70
N SER A 174 16.24 12.62 -16.51
CA SER A 174 16.69 13.51 -17.59
C SER A 174 15.64 13.64 -18.70
N ASN A 175 15.08 12.52 -19.16
CA ASN A 175 14.06 12.48 -20.21
C ASN A 175 12.78 13.18 -19.79
N VAL A 176 12.27 12.89 -18.59
CA VAL A 176 11.09 13.57 -18.03
C VAL A 176 11.32 15.08 -17.95
N GLN A 177 12.47 15.52 -17.44
CA GLN A 177 12.77 16.95 -17.33
C GLN A 177 12.84 17.63 -18.70
N LYS A 178 13.45 16.97 -19.69
CA LYS A 178 13.56 17.48 -21.06
C LYS A 178 12.16 17.63 -21.68
N MET A 179 11.36 16.57 -21.67
CA MET A 179 10.02 16.55 -22.25
C MET A 179 9.08 17.52 -21.54
N TYR A 180 9.17 17.60 -20.20
CA TYR A 180 8.42 18.56 -19.42
C TYR A 180 8.79 20.01 -19.77
N THR A 181 10.07 20.30 -20.01
CA THR A 181 10.50 21.65 -20.44
C THR A 181 10.00 21.97 -21.85
N GLN A 182 9.98 20.99 -22.76
CA GLN A 182 9.46 21.14 -24.12
C GLN A 182 7.95 21.39 -24.12
N MET A 183 7.20 20.64 -23.31
CA MET A 183 5.76 20.83 -23.09
C MET A 183 5.41 22.27 -22.66
N GLN A 184 6.23 22.88 -21.80
CA GLN A 184 6.04 24.26 -21.34
C GLN A 184 6.36 25.31 -22.42
N GLN A 185 7.05 24.93 -23.49
CA GLN A 185 7.40 25.78 -24.62
C GLN A 185 6.49 25.58 -25.84
N GLU A 186 5.71 24.50 -25.85
CA GLU A 186 4.74 24.21 -26.91
C GLU A 186 3.62 25.24 -26.94
N THR A 187 3.11 25.48 -28.14
CA THR A 187 1.94 26.33 -28.34
C THR A 187 0.66 25.63 -27.88
N GLU A 188 -0.42 26.38 -27.70
CA GLU A 188 -1.70 25.86 -27.20
C GLU A 188 -2.32 24.76 -28.10
N THR A 189 -1.86 24.61 -29.36
CA THR A 189 -2.36 23.60 -30.30
C THR A 189 -1.50 22.34 -30.39
N GLU A 190 -0.26 22.40 -29.92
CA GLU A 190 0.66 21.27 -29.94
C GLU A 190 0.45 20.42 -28.68
N THR A 191 0.29 19.11 -28.85
CA THR A 191 -0.05 18.16 -27.76
C THR A 191 0.90 16.97 -27.68
N GLU A 192 1.91 16.92 -28.56
CA GLU A 192 2.77 15.76 -28.73
C GLU A 192 3.66 15.54 -27.50
N CYS A 193 4.21 16.61 -26.92
CA CYS A 193 5.02 16.49 -25.71
C CYS A 193 4.20 15.98 -24.52
N GLU A 194 2.96 16.45 -24.30
CA GLU A 194 2.12 15.92 -23.22
C GLU A 194 1.85 14.43 -23.41
N GLU A 195 1.44 14.04 -24.61
CA GLU A 195 1.11 12.65 -24.94
C GLU A 195 2.30 11.72 -24.68
N MET A 196 3.47 12.07 -25.22
CA MET A 196 4.69 11.29 -25.01
C MET A 196 5.09 11.27 -23.54
N LEU A 197 4.97 12.39 -22.82
CA LEU A 197 5.36 12.49 -21.41
C LEU A 197 4.46 11.61 -20.54
N ILE A 198 3.15 11.68 -20.75
CA ILE A 198 2.16 10.88 -20.05
C ILE A 198 2.44 9.39 -20.27
N ASP A 199 2.62 8.97 -21.53
CA ASP A 199 2.86 7.56 -21.86
C ASP A 199 4.18 7.05 -21.26
N TYR A 200 5.24 7.86 -21.34
CA TYR A 200 6.55 7.49 -20.78
C TYR A 200 6.51 7.37 -19.26
N MET A 201 5.94 8.37 -18.58
CA MET A 201 5.84 8.38 -17.12
C MET A 201 4.90 7.30 -16.60
N ASN A 202 3.78 7.05 -17.29
CA ASN A 202 2.84 6.00 -16.89
C ASN A 202 3.49 4.62 -16.84
N ARG A 203 4.38 4.31 -17.79
CA ARG A 203 5.09 3.03 -17.87
C ARG A 203 6.01 2.78 -16.67
N ILE A 204 6.74 3.81 -16.23
CA ILE A 204 7.81 3.66 -15.23
C ILE A 204 7.27 3.86 -13.82
N LEU A 205 6.39 4.84 -13.62
CA LEU A 205 5.84 5.14 -12.29
C LEU A 205 4.96 4.00 -11.75
N SER A 206 4.39 3.15 -12.61
CA SER A 206 3.64 1.95 -12.18
C SER A 206 4.50 0.94 -11.42
N GLN A 207 5.84 0.98 -11.57
CA GLN A 207 6.74 0.03 -10.92
C GLN A 207 7.09 0.39 -9.46
N LYS A 208 6.75 1.61 -8.99
CA LYS A 208 6.93 2.07 -7.61
C LYS A 208 8.36 1.94 -7.06
N ILE A 209 9.35 2.12 -7.93
CA ILE A 209 10.79 1.99 -7.59
C ILE A 209 11.33 3.26 -6.89
N PHE A 210 10.69 4.39 -7.11
CA PHE A 210 11.09 5.66 -6.51
C PHE A 210 10.74 5.73 -5.02
N THR A 211 11.47 6.59 -4.30
CA THR A 211 11.06 7.00 -2.95
C THR A 211 9.68 7.68 -2.99
N THR A 212 8.95 7.67 -1.88
CA THR A 212 7.63 8.32 -1.81
C THR A 212 7.67 9.79 -2.22
N MET A 213 8.73 10.52 -1.87
CA MET A 213 8.90 11.92 -2.26
C MET A 213 9.11 12.09 -3.77
N GLU A 214 9.99 11.29 -4.38
CA GLU A 214 10.21 11.32 -5.83
C GLU A 214 8.97 10.87 -6.60
N GLN A 215 8.31 9.80 -6.15
CA GLN A 215 7.08 9.30 -6.74
C GLN A 215 6.01 10.41 -6.74
N THR A 216 5.83 11.11 -5.60
CA THR A 216 4.87 12.22 -5.49
C THR A 216 5.21 13.34 -6.45
N LYS A 217 6.49 13.73 -6.54
CA LYS A 217 6.94 14.77 -7.48
C LYS A 217 6.58 14.40 -8.92
N TYR A 218 6.91 13.19 -9.36
CA TYR A 218 6.65 12.77 -10.73
C TYR A 218 5.17 12.56 -11.02
N VAL A 219 4.37 12.06 -10.08
CA VAL A 219 2.92 11.97 -10.28
C VAL A 219 2.29 13.36 -10.39
N ASN A 220 2.78 14.37 -9.67
CA ASN A 220 2.31 15.74 -9.84
C ASN A 220 2.63 16.29 -11.24
N MET A 221 3.86 16.07 -11.73
CA MET A 221 4.24 16.46 -13.09
C MET A 221 3.39 15.73 -14.16
N LEU A 222 3.07 14.45 -13.92
CA LEU A 222 2.16 13.67 -14.78
C LEU A 222 0.74 14.27 -14.77
N GLU A 223 0.23 14.66 -13.60
CA GLU A 223 -1.07 15.32 -13.49
C GLU A 223 -1.09 16.67 -14.22
N GLU A 224 -0.03 17.47 -14.09
CA GLU A 224 0.12 18.75 -14.80
C GLU A 224 0.15 18.55 -16.32
N ALA A 225 0.87 17.53 -16.81
CA ALA A 225 0.89 17.17 -18.23
C ALA A 225 -0.50 16.73 -18.72
N ALA A 226 -1.20 15.90 -17.94
CA ALA A 226 -2.55 15.47 -18.26
C ALA A 226 -3.54 16.65 -18.25
N GLU A 227 -3.41 17.58 -17.30
CA GLU A 227 -4.23 18.79 -17.26
C GLU A 227 -3.96 19.68 -18.48
N SER A 228 -2.69 19.88 -18.85
CA SER A 228 -2.31 20.59 -20.08
C SER A 228 -2.98 19.96 -21.31
N LEU A 229 -2.83 18.64 -21.47
CA LEU A 229 -3.44 17.91 -22.58
C LEU A 229 -4.96 18.01 -22.58
N TYR A 230 -5.59 17.99 -21.41
CA TYR A 230 -7.03 18.12 -21.27
C TYR A 230 -7.53 19.49 -21.73
N GLN A 231 -6.81 20.56 -21.38
CA GLN A 231 -7.15 21.93 -21.77
C GLN A 231 -6.92 22.18 -23.26
N LYS A 232 -5.80 21.68 -23.81
CA LYS A 232 -5.46 21.82 -25.23
C LYS A 232 -6.38 20.97 -26.12
N ASN A 233 -6.50 19.68 -25.81
CA ASN A 233 -7.35 18.75 -26.54
C ASN A 233 -7.70 17.50 -25.72
N GLY A 234 -8.71 17.63 -24.85
CA GLY A 234 -9.17 16.52 -24.02
C GLY A 234 -9.59 15.25 -24.76
N ALA A 235 -9.95 15.31 -26.05
CA ALA A 235 -10.32 14.11 -26.82
C ALA A 235 -9.13 13.18 -27.11
N ARG A 236 -7.88 13.66 -26.96
CA ARG A 236 -6.66 12.85 -27.15
C ARG A 236 -6.26 12.05 -25.92
N ILE A 237 -6.88 12.28 -24.77
CA ILE A 237 -6.62 11.49 -23.58
C ILE A 237 -7.39 10.17 -23.72
N THR A 238 -6.66 9.08 -23.89
CA THR A 238 -7.23 7.73 -23.98
C THR A 238 -7.67 7.22 -22.61
N ALA A 239 -8.54 6.21 -22.59
CA ALA A 239 -8.96 5.56 -21.34
C ALA A 239 -7.76 5.04 -20.53
N ASP A 240 -6.76 4.46 -21.19
CA ASP A 240 -5.54 3.94 -20.54
C ASP A 240 -4.71 5.05 -19.86
N ARG A 241 -4.61 6.23 -20.49
CA ARG A 241 -3.90 7.39 -19.92
C ARG A 241 -4.61 7.90 -18.66
N TYR A 242 -5.94 7.97 -18.73
CA TYR A 242 -6.79 8.31 -17.58
C TYR A 242 -6.64 7.30 -16.45
N GLU A 243 -6.75 6.00 -16.74
CA GLU A 243 -6.61 4.93 -15.75
C GLU A 243 -5.23 4.97 -15.10
N GLY A 244 -4.17 5.05 -15.90
CA GLY A 244 -2.80 5.13 -15.41
C GLY A 244 -2.57 6.29 -14.44
N LEU A 245 -3.17 7.46 -14.71
CA LEU A 245 -3.13 8.62 -13.83
C LEU A 245 -3.99 8.41 -12.56
N CYS A 246 -5.23 7.93 -12.70
CA CYS A 246 -6.14 7.73 -11.57
C CYS A 246 -5.55 6.75 -10.55
N LEU A 247 -4.98 5.63 -11.01
CA LEU A 247 -4.35 4.65 -10.12
C LEU A 247 -3.16 5.24 -9.37
N LYS A 248 -2.33 6.06 -10.04
CA LYS A 248 -1.17 6.73 -9.42
C LYS A 248 -1.56 7.78 -8.39
N LEU A 249 -2.63 8.55 -8.66
CA LEU A 249 -3.16 9.52 -7.70
C LEU A 249 -3.79 8.81 -6.48
N LEU A 250 -4.48 7.70 -6.72
CA LEU A 250 -5.09 6.89 -5.66
C LEU A 250 -4.02 6.26 -4.75
N ASP A 251 -2.92 5.75 -5.32
CA ASP A 251 -1.76 5.24 -4.57
C ASP A 251 -1.16 6.28 -3.62
N LEU A 252 -1.18 7.56 -4.02
CA LEU A 252 -0.72 8.69 -3.21
C LEU A 252 -1.80 9.24 -2.27
N LYS A 253 -2.99 8.63 -2.24
CA LYS A 253 -4.16 9.06 -1.46
C LYS A 253 -4.61 10.50 -1.79
N LYS A 254 -4.38 10.95 -3.01
CA LYS A 254 -4.86 12.23 -3.54
C LYS A 254 -6.31 12.13 -3.99
N ILE A 255 -7.21 11.98 -3.01
CA ILE A 255 -8.63 11.68 -3.26
C ILE A 255 -9.33 12.75 -4.12
N PRO A 256 -9.19 14.07 -3.85
CA PRO A 256 -9.87 15.09 -4.66
C PRO A 256 -9.45 15.09 -6.12
N GLU A 257 -8.15 14.95 -6.38
CA GLU A 257 -7.60 14.87 -7.73
C GLU A 257 -8.03 13.58 -8.43
N THR A 258 -8.02 12.45 -7.72
CA THR A 258 -8.48 11.16 -8.26
C THR A 258 -9.96 11.23 -8.65
N GLU A 259 -10.82 11.82 -7.82
CA GLU A 259 -12.25 12.01 -8.12
C GLU A 259 -12.44 12.89 -9.36
N LYS A 260 -11.71 14.02 -9.45
CA LYS A 260 -11.72 14.90 -10.64
C LYS A 260 -11.42 14.10 -11.92
N TRP A 261 -10.37 13.29 -11.92
CA TRP A 261 -9.94 12.52 -13.09
C TRP A 261 -10.87 11.34 -13.40
N CYS A 262 -11.38 10.63 -12.39
CA CYS A 262 -12.36 9.56 -12.57
C CYS A 262 -13.67 10.08 -13.19
N MET A 263 -14.14 11.25 -12.76
CA MET A 263 -15.34 11.87 -13.33
C MET A 263 -15.13 12.33 -14.78
N ARG A 264 -13.93 12.84 -15.12
CA ARG A 264 -13.58 13.16 -16.51
C ARG A 264 -13.53 11.91 -17.39
N LEU A 265 -12.93 10.83 -16.89
CA LEU A 265 -12.88 9.53 -17.56
C LEU A 265 -14.29 8.99 -17.83
N ALA A 266 -15.16 8.98 -16.83
CA ALA A 266 -16.55 8.51 -16.99
C ALA A 266 -17.35 9.35 -18.00
N ARG A 267 -17.07 10.66 -18.10
CA ARG A 267 -17.74 11.54 -19.08
C ARG A 267 -17.26 11.33 -20.52
N GLN A 268 -15.97 11.08 -20.73
CA GLN A 268 -15.39 10.96 -22.08
C GLN A 268 -15.39 9.52 -22.59
N HIS A 269 -15.17 8.55 -21.70
CA HIS A 269 -14.98 7.12 -22.00
C HIS A 269 -15.86 6.24 -21.09
N GLY A 270 -17.14 6.63 -20.90
CA GLY A 270 -18.07 5.91 -20.02
C GLY A 270 -18.43 4.48 -20.47
N ASN A 271 -18.05 4.09 -21.69
CA ASN A 271 -18.16 2.73 -22.22
C ASN A 271 -16.88 1.90 -22.06
N ALA A 272 -15.80 2.46 -21.50
CA ALA A 272 -14.57 1.73 -21.22
C ALA A 272 -14.62 1.12 -19.82
N LEU A 273 -14.11 -0.11 -19.67
CA LEU A 273 -14.01 -0.80 -18.38
C LEU A 273 -13.27 0.05 -17.32
N ALA A 274 -12.19 0.73 -17.75
CA ALA A 274 -11.40 1.67 -16.95
C ALA A 274 -12.25 2.70 -16.19
N ALA A 275 -13.35 3.19 -16.78
CA ALA A 275 -14.22 4.19 -16.17
C ALA A 275 -14.99 3.65 -14.95
N TYR A 276 -15.25 2.34 -14.92
CA TYR A 276 -15.91 1.68 -13.79
C TYR A 276 -14.86 1.23 -12.78
N THR A 277 -13.79 0.57 -13.20
CA THR A 277 -12.74 0.04 -12.31
C THR A 277 -12.08 1.17 -11.50
N CYS A 278 -11.80 2.33 -12.10
CA CYS A 278 -11.26 3.48 -11.39
C CYS A 278 -12.22 4.04 -10.33
N ARG A 279 -13.52 4.16 -10.66
CA ARG A 279 -14.56 4.63 -9.71
C ARG A 279 -14.77 3.63 -8.57
N LEU A 280 -14.81 2.33 -8.86
CA LEU A 280 -14.89 1.27 -7.86
C LEU A 280 -13.70 1.34 -6.89
N LYS A 281 -12.47 1.42 -7.41
CA LYS A 281 -11.25 1.56 -6.59
C LYS A 281 -11.28 2.84 -5.74
N LEU A 282 -11.75 3.96 -6.29
CA LEU A 282 -11.92 5.22 -5.56
C LEU A 282 -12.91 5.08 -4.40
N TYR A 283 -14.13 4.62 -4.66
CA TYR A 283 -15.17 4.52 -3.62
C TYR A 283 -14.86 3.46 -2.58
N PHE A 284 -14.22 2.36 -2.97
CA PHE A 284 -13.67 1.39 -2.03
C PHE A 284 -12.64 2.04 -1.10
N THR A 285 -11.70 2.82 -1.63
CA THR A 285 -10.67 3.52 -0.85
C THR A 285 -11.25 4.58 0.09
N MET A 286 -12.35 5.23 -0.31
CA MET A 286 -13.07 6.20 0.52
C MET A 286 -13.97 5.55 1.59
N GLY A 287 -14.27 4.25 1.47
CA GLY A 287 -15.26 3.57 2.32
C GLY A 287 -16.72 3.92 1.97
N GLU A 288 -16.96 4.51 0.80
CA GLU A 288 -18.28 4.96 0.32
C GLU A 288 -19.05 3.78 -0.28
N LYS A 289 -19.62 2.94 0.59
CA LYS A 289 -20.29 1.70 0.20
C LYS A 289 -21.43 1.92 -0.78
N GLU A 290 -22.28 2.93 -0.55
CA GLU A 290 -23.45 3.20 -1.39
C GLU A 290 -23.04 3.48 -2.84
N LYS A 291 -22.09 4.41 -3.04
CA LYS A 291 -21.56 4.75 -4.37
C LYS A 291 -20.81 3.59 -5.01
N PHE A 292 -20.11 2.78 -4.21
CA PHE A 292 -19.43 1.59 -4.71
C PHE A 292 -20.44 0.60 -5.32
N PHE A 293 -21.52 0.27 -4.59
CA PHE A 293 -22.53 -0.65 -5.09
C PHE A 293 -23.36 -0.07 -6.24
N GLU A 294 -23.57 1.25 -6.27
CA GLU A 294 -24.19 1.93 -7.41
C GLU A 294 -23.37 1.72 -8.69
N VAL A 295 -22.06 2.00 -8.66
CA VAL A 295 -21.17 1.78 -9.83
C VAL A 295 -21.05 0.30 -10.17
N LEU A 296 -21.04 -0.59 -9.17
CA LEU A 296 -21.00 -2.03 -9.41
C LEU A 296 -22.28 -2.50 -10.14
N GLN A 297 -23.43 -1.93 -9.79
CA GLN A 297 -24.69 -2.21 -10.46
C GLN A 297 -24.70 -1.64 -11.89
N GLU A 298 -24.24 -0.41 -12.09
CA GLU A 298 -24.04 0.17 -13.44
C GLU A 298 -23.18 -0.75 -14.31
N LEU A 299 -22.07 -1.27 -13.76
CA LEU A 299 -21.18 -2.17 -14.48
C LEU A 299 -21.86 -3.50 -14.83
N LYS A 300 -22.64 -4.08 -13.91
CA LYS A 300 -23.42 -5.31 -14.16
C LYS A 300 -24.49 -5.15 -15.24
N GLU A 301 -25.08 -3.96 -15.34
CA GLU A 301 -26.09 -3.63 -16.34
C GLU A 301 -25.49 -3.20 -17.69
N SER A 302 -24.19 -2.93 -17.72
CA SER A 302 -23.48 -2.51 -18.93
C SER A 302 -23.15 -3.68 -19.86
N ASP A 303 -23.11 -3.42 -21.18
CA ASP A 303 -22.69 -4.38 -22.20
C ASP A 303 -21.15 -4.46 -22.37
N ILE A 304 -20.39 -4.05 -21.36
CA ILE A 304 -18.93 -3.94 -21.43
C ILE A 304 -18.30 -5.32 -21.24
N ILE A 305 -17.24 -5.61 -22.01
CA ILE A 305 -16.44 -6.82 -21.84
C ILE A 305 -15.65 -6.68 -20.53
N ILE A 306 -15.94 -7.56 -19.59
CA ILE A 306 -15.33 -7.58 -18.26
C ILE A 306 -14.16 -8.57 -18.26
N ASP A 307 -13.03 -8.18 -17.66
CA ASP A 307 -11.89 -9.04 -17.43
C ASP A 307 -12.14 -10.05 -16.28
N ASN A 308 -11.30 -11.08 -16.18
CA ASN A 308 -11.51 -12.12 -15.16
C ASN A 308 -11.41 -11.57 -13.73
N GLU A 309 -10.54 -10.58 -13.48
CA GLU A 309 -10.39 -9.94 -12.18
C GLU A 309 -11.67 -9.19 -11.76
N THR A 310 -12.26 -8.40 -12.67
CA THR A 310 -13.49 -7.67 -12.35
C THR A 310 -14.69 -8.62 -12.26
N LEU A 311 -14.70 -9.75 -12.99
CA LEU A 311 -15.69 -10.81 -12.80
C LEU A 311 -15.59 -11.46 -11.42
N GLU A 312 -14.38 -11.74 -10.93
CA GLU A 312 -14.18 -12.25 -9.57
C GLU A 312 -14.63 -11.24 -8.52
N LEU A 313 -14.32 -9.95 -8.71
CA LEU A 313 -14.82 -8.88 -7.85
C LEU A 313 -16.36 -8.87 -7.82
N ILE A 314 -17.01 -8.93 -8.99
CA ILE A 314 -18.47 -8.98 -9.07
C ILE A 314 -19.03 -10.19 -8.30
N ARG A 315 -18.39 -11.36 -8.38
CA ARG A 315 -18.81 -12.58 -7.66
C ARG A 315 -18.64 -12.48 -6.15
N ILE A 316 -17.60 -11.81 -5.67
CA ILE A 316 -17.36 -11.63 -4.23
C ILE A 316 -18.40 -10.69 -3.61
N PHE A 317 -18.83 -9.68 -4.37
CA PHE A 317 -19.75 -8.64 -3.89
C PHE A 317 -21.22 -8.82 -4.36
N SER A 318 -21.56 -9.96 -4.97
CA SER A 318 -22.93 -10.37 -5.32
C SER A 318 -23.53 -11.30 -4.29
#